data_AF-A0A0H4TL22-F1
#
_entry.id   AF-A0A0H4TL22-F1
#
_cell.length_a   1.000
_cell.length_b   1.000
_cell.length_c   1.000
_cell.angle_alpha   90.00
_cell.angle_beta   90.00
_cell.angle_gamma   90.00
#
_symmetry.space_group_name_H-M   'P 1'
#
loop_
_entity.id
_entity.type
_entity.pdbx_description
1 polymer ?
#
loop_
_entity_poly.entity_id
_entity_poly.type
_entity_poly.pdbx_seq_one_letter_code
_entity_poly.pdbx_strand_id
1 'polypeptide(L)'
;MSRIGRMPVKIPAGVKVEVTGTQVHVRGPKGELTRSFPHGMTIAQQGEEVTVQRESDERRWRAFHGMTRSLIQNMVTGVSQGYSKKLQIEGVGYRAEIKEKNLVVSVGFSHPVVVKPPEGIGFSVEEKTR
;
A
#
# COMPACT_ATOMS: atom_id res chain seq x y z
N MET A 1 -4.82 -6.76 23.47
CA MET A 1 -3.92 -7.54 22.59
C MET A 1 -4.31 -7.27 21.15
N SER A 2 -3.37 -6.94 20.25
CA SER A 2 -3.69 -6.83 18.81
C SER A 2 -3.92 -8.23 18.25
N ARG A 3 -5.19 -8.57 17.98
CA ARG A 3 -5.58 -9.85 17.35
C ARG A 3 -5.01 -9.96 15.92
N ILE A 4 -4.82 -8.81 15.27
CA ILE A 4 -4.37 -8.69 13.88
C ILE A 4 -2.94 -9.23 13.68
N GLY A 5 -2.02 -9.00 14.64
CA GLY A 5 -0.63 -9.44 14.50
C GLY A 5 -0.46 -10.97 14.48
N ARG A 6 -1.36 -11.71 15.14
CA ARG A 6 -1.33 -13.19 15.20
C ARG A 6 -1.91 -13.86 13.96
N MET A 7 -2.65 -13.12 13.14
CA MET A 7 -3.25 -13.69 11.94
C MET A 7 -2.20 -13.86 10.85
N PRO A 8 -2.08 -15.05 10.25
CA PRO A 8 -1.20 -15.24 9.11
C PRO A 8 -1.59 -14.30 7.95
N VAL A 9 -0.60 -13.96 7.14
CA VAL A 9 -0.78 -13.26 5.86
C VAL A 9 -0.74 -14.31 4.77
N LYS A 10 -1.88 -14.51 4.08
CA LYS A 10 -1.97 -15.46 2.97
C LYS A 10 -1.34 -14.86 1.72
N ILE A 11 -0.50 -15.63 1.04
CA ILE A 11 0.13 -15.25 -0.21
C ILE A 11 -0.77 -15.75 -1.35
N PRO A 12 -1.37 -14.85 -2.16
CA PRO A 12 -2.15 -15.25 -3.31
C PRO A 12 -1.26 -15.81 -4.42
N ALA A 13 -1.82 -16.66 -5.28
CA ALA A 13 -1.12 -17.22 -6.43
C ALA A 13 -0.50 -16.11 -7.31
N GLY A 14 0.76 -16.32 -7.73
CA GLY A 14 1.50 -15.36 -8.55
C GLY A 14 2.26 -14.29 -7.76
N VAL A 15 2.19 -14.30 -6.42
CA VAL A 15 3.04 -13.47 -5.56
C VAL A 15 4.13 -14.33 -4.92
N LYS A 16 5.37 -13.84 -4.93
CA LYS A 16 6.51 -14.43 -4.24
C LYS A 16 6.92 -13.52 -3.08
N VAL A 17 7.08 -14.10 -1.90
CA VAL A 17 7.63 -13.42 -0.74
C VAL A 17 8.97 -14.07 -0.41
N GLU A 18 10.00 -13.27 -0.23
CA GLU A 18 11.33 -13.67 0.22
C GLU A 18 11.62 -12.93 1.53
N VAL A 19 11.98 -13.68 2.58
CA VAL A 19 12.27 -13.13 3.91
C VAL A 19 13.73 -13.39 4.23
N THR A 20 14.51 -12.31 4.37
CA THR A 20 15.93 -12.33 4.73
C THR A 20 16.10 -11.65 6.08
N GLY A 21 15.99 -12.44 7.16
CA GLY A 21 16.02 -11.94 8.53
C GLY A 21 14.85 -10.99 8.81
N THR A 22 15.13 -9.69 8.78
CA THR A 22 14.12 -8.63 9.02
C THR A 22 13.72 -7.88 7.75
N GLN A 23 14.37 -8.17 6.63
CA GLN A 23 14.04 -7.62 5.33
C GLN A 23 13.05 -8.53 4.62
N VAL A 24 11.97 -7.95 4.10
CA VAL A 24 10.97 -8.67 3.32
C VAL A 24 10.95 -8.08 1.92
N HIS A 25 11.09 -8.95 0.94
CA HIS A 25 10.93 -8.65 -0.47
C HIS A 25 9.67 -9.34 -0.96
N VAL A 26 8.78 -8.59 -1.62
CA VAL A 26 7.52 -9.10 -2.16
C VAL A 26 7.47 -8.76 -3.63
N ARG A 27 7.35 -9.78 -4.48
CA ARG A 27 7.26 -9.66 -5.94
C ARG A 27 5.92 -10.17 -6.43
N GLY A 28 5.29 -9.46 -7.35
CA GLY A 28 4.02 -9.87 -7.95
C GLY A 28 3.80 -9.26 -9.33
N PRO A 29 2.64 -9.49 -9.94
CA PRO A 29 2.35 -9.05 -11.30
C PRO A 29 2.37 -7.52 -11.48
N LYS A 30 2.13 -6.75 -10.42
CA LYS A 30 2.11 -5.27 -10.48
C LYS A 30 3.42 -4.60 -10.06
N GLY A 31 4.47 -5.37 -9.76
CA GLY A 31 5.79 -4.86 -9.40
C GLY A 31 6.39 -5.56 -8.19
N GLU A 32 7.40 -4.93 -7.60
CA GLU A 32 8.10 -5.42 -6.42
C GLU A 32 8.20 -4.37 -5.33
N LEU A 33 8.17 -4.82 -4.07
CA LEU A 33 8.28 -3.97 -2.90
C LEU A 33 9.30 -4.59 -1.94
N THR A 34 10.18 -3.74 -1.43
CA THR A 34 11.19 -4.13 -0.44
C THR A 34 10.99 -3.30 0.81
N ARG A 35 11.02 -3.94 1.98
CA ARG A 35 10.97 -3.23 3.25
C ARG A 35 11.74 -3.95 4.35
N SER A 36 12.45 -3.17 5.17
CA SER A 36 13.12 -3.65 6.38
C SER A 36 12.28 -3.36 7.62
N PHE A 37 12.22 -4.32 8.53
CA PHE A 37 11.48 -4.24 9.79
C PHE A 37 12.43 -4.20 11.01
N PRO A 38 11.95 -3.74 12.18
CA PRO A 38 12.76 -3.72 13.41
C PRO A 38 13.19 -5.14 13.83
N HIS A 39 14.40 -5.25 14.40
CA HIS A 39 15.03 -6.55 14.68
C HIS A 39 14.33 -7.43 15.73
N GLY A 40 13.51 -6.85 16.62
CA GLY A 40 12.75 -7.65 17.61
C GLY A 40 11.46 -8.31 17.07
N MET A 41 11.33 -8.42 15.75
CA MET A 41 10.23 -9.08 15.06
C MET A 41 10.78 -10.20 14.19
N THR A 42 10.41 -11.44 14.50
CA THR A 42 10.74 -12.61 13.68
C THR A 42 9.66 -12.79 12.63
N ILE A 43 10.05 -12.76 11.36
CA ILE A 43 9.13 -12.97 10.23
C ILE A 43 9.48 -14.34 9.65
N ALA A 44 8.49 -15.23 9.59
CA ALA A 44 8.68 -16.59 9.08
C ALA A 44 7.65 -16.88 7.99
N GLN A 45 8.13 -17.45 6.89
CA GLN A 45 7.28 -17.96 5.83
C GLN A 45 7.08 -19.47 6.02
N GLN A 46 5.82 -19.88 6.09
CA GLN A 46 5.41 -21.28 6.20
C GLN A 46 4.54 -21.62 4.99
N GLY A 47 5.18 -22.14 3.93
CA GLY A 47 4.51 -22.43 2.66
C GLY A 47 3.91 -21.16 2.03
N GLU A 48 2.58 -21.12 1.94
CA GLU A 48 1.79 -20.02 1.36
C GLU A 48 1.36 -18.95 2.39
N GLU A 49 1.84 -19.05 3.63
CA GLU A 49 1.50 -18.09 4.68
C GLU A 49 2.75 -17.43 5.28
N VAL A 50 2.66 -16.15 5.58
CA VAL A 50 3.68 -15.42 6.36
C VAL A 50 3.14 -15.17 7.75
N THR A 51 3.92 -15.56 8.75
CA THR A 51 3.64 -15.32 10.16
C THR A 51 4.65 -14.33 10.73
N VAL A 52 4.19 -13.50 11.67
CA VAL A 52 5.04 -12.56 12.40
C VAL A 52 4.99 -12.96 13.86
N GLN A 53 6.15 -13.11 14.48
CA GLN A 53 6.32 -13.37 15.89
C GLN A 53 7.08 -12.22 16.55
N ARG A 54 6.78 -11.99 17.83
CA ARG A 54 7.42 -10.95 18.64
C ARG A 54 8.28 -11.63 19.69
N GLU A 55 9.39 -11.01 20.04
CA GLU A 55 10.31 -11.55 21.06
C GLU A 55 9.78 -11.40 22.49
N SER A 56 9.06 -10.30 22.80
CA SER A 56 8.51 -10.09 24.15
C SER A 56 7.13 -9.40 24.13
N ASP A 57 6.47 -9.38 25.29
CA ASP A 57 5.15 -8.77 25.51
C ASP A 57 5.20 -7.29 25.93
N GLU A 58 6.37 -6.66 25.86
CA GLU A 58 6.50 -5.23 26.08
C GLU A 58 5.60 -4.43 25.14
N ARG A 59 5.19 -3.24 25.61
CA ARG A 59 4.27 -2.36 24.88
C ARG A 59 4.77 -2.04 23.47
N ARG A 60 6.07 -1.86 23.29
CA ARG A 60 6.71 -1.55 22.00
C ARG A 60 6.55 -2.70 21.00
N TRP A 61 6.92 -3.91 21.40
CA TRP A 61 6.84 -5.09 20.52
C TRP A 61 5.39 -5.47 20.19
N ARG A 62 4.46 -5.29 21.13
CA ARG A 62 3.03 -5.45 20.84
C ARG A 62 2.51 -4.48 19.77
N ALA A 63 2.99 -3.24 19.74
CA ALA A 63 2.62 -2.26 18.72
C ALA A 63 3.21 -2.62 17.36
N PHE A 64 4.50 -2.97 17.32
CA PHE A 64 5.17 -3.38 16.09
C PHE A 64 4.62 -4.67 15.49
N HIS A 65 4.17 -5.61 16.32
CA HIS A 65 3.62 -6.87 15.83
C HIS A 65 2.44 -6.67 14.86
N GLY A 66 1.46 -5.84 15.24
CA GLY A 66 0.32 -5.52 14.38
C GLY A 66 0.70 -4.68 13.16
N MET A 67 1.64 -3.75 13.32
CA MET A 67 2.15 -2.91 12.24
C MET A 67 2.87 -3.75 11.18
N THR A 68 3.86 -4.56 11.57
CA THR A 68 4.66 -5.41 10.68
C THR A 68 3.76 -6.33 9.87
N ARG A 69 2.83 -7.03 10.52
CA ARG A 69 1.86 -7.90 9.85
C ARG A 69 1.02 -7.14 8.83
N SER A 70 0.49 -5.97 9.20
CA SER A 70 -0.35 -5.16 8.31
C SER A 70 0.43 -4.62 7.12
N LEU A 71 1.70 -4.27 7.32
CA LEU A 71 2.56 -3.81 6.24
C LEU A 71 2.90 -4.92 5.25
N ILE A 72 3.20 -6.13 5.72
CA ILE A 72 3.44 -7.29 4.85
C ILE A 72 2.17 -7.61 4.05
N GLN A 73 0.99 -7.62 4.71
CA GLN A 73 -0.28 -7.79 4.01
C GLN A 73 -0.49 -6.73 2.93
N ASN A 74 -0.20 -5.46 3.23
CA ASN A 74 -0.34 -4.37 2.27
C ASN A 74 0.65 -4.49 1.10
N MET A 75 1.87 -4.97 1.34
CA MET A 75 2.83 -5.25 0.27
C MET A 75 2.31 -6.35 -0.65
N VAL A 76 1.79 -7.46 -0.09
CA VAL A 76 1.20 -8.57 -0.84
C VAL A 76 -0.02 -8.12 -1.66
N THR A 77 -0.94 -7.39 -1.04
CA THR A 77 -2.13 -6.83 -1.72
C THR A 77 -1.70 -5.81 -2.79
N GLY A 78 -0.69 -5.00 -2.52
CA GLY A 78 -0.18 -3.97 -3.44
C GLY A 78 0.41 -4.58 -4.73
N VAL A 79 1.24 -5.60 -4.63
CA VAL A 79 1.84 -6.23 -5.84
C VAL A 79 0.87 -7.14 -6.61
N SER A 80 -0.23 -7.57 -5.98
CA SER A 80 -1.24 -8.42 -6.62
C SER A 80 -2.41 -7.59 -7.19
N GLN A 81 -3.12 -6.86 -6.34
CA GLN A 81 -4.32 -6.11 -6.68
C GLN A 81 -4.03 -4.63 -6.95
N GLY A 82 -2.97 -4.07 -6.36
CA GLY A 82 -2.69 -2.63 -6.42
C GLY A 82 -3.64 -1.82 -5.55
N TYR A 83 -3.42 -0.51 -5.50
CA TYR A 83 -4.25 0.43 -4.75
C TYR A 83 -4.85 1.47 -5.68
N SER A 84 -6.08 1.86 -5.41
CA SER A 84 -6.73 3.02 -6.02
C SER A 84 -7.44 3.83 -4.94
N LYS A 85 -7.47 5.16 -5.13
CA LYS A 85 -8.31 6.06 -4.34
C LYS A 85 -9.17 6.86 -5.30
N LYS A 86 -10.48 6.80 -5.11
CA LYS A 86 -11.44 7.63 -5.84
C LYS A 86 -11.63 8.93 -5.07
N LEU A 87 -11.53 10.06 -5.77
CA LEU A 87 -11.76 11.39 -5.24
C LEU A 87 -12.90 12.03 -6.03
N GLN A 88 -13.80 12.72 -5.33
CA GLN A 88 -14.92 13.44 -5.93
C GLN A 88 -14.70 14.94 -5.79
N ILE A 89 -15.03 15.69 -6.84
CA ILE A 89 -14.96 17.15 -6.86
C ILE A 89 -16.39 17.69 -6.83
N GLU A 90 -16.67 18.55 -5.87
CA GLU A 90 -17.98 19.17 -5.67
C GLU A 90 -17.86 20.70 -5.82
N GLY A 91 -18.65 21.28 -6.72
CA GLY A 91 -18.67 22.71 -6.98
C GLY A 91 -19.16 23.05 -8.38
N VAL A 92 -19.85 24.18 -8.52
CA VAL A 92 -20.37 24.64 -9.83
C VAL A 92 -19.19 25.06 -10.70
N GLY A 93 -19.07 24.46 -11.89
CA GLY A 93 -17.99 24.74 -12.83
C GLY A 93 -16.65 24.09 -12.47
N TYR A 94 -16.60 23.26 -11.44
CA TYR A 94 -15.37 22.54 -11.08
C TYR A 94 -15.15 21.35 -11.99
N ARG A 95 -13.94 21.21 -12.51
CA ARG A 95 -13.57 20.13 -13.43
C ARG A 95 -12.14 19.68 -13.22
N ALA A 96 -11.89 18.42 -13.53
CA ALA A 96 -10.55 17.86 -13.64
C ALA A 96 -10.36 17.26 -15.03
N GLU A 97 -9.18 17.44 -15.58
CA GLU A 97 -8.78 16.93 -16.90
C GLU A 97 -7.38 16.34 -16.78
N ILE A 98 -7.08 15.30 -17.54
CA ILE A 98 -5.71 14.78 -17.65
C ILE A 98 -5.07 15.41 -18.87
N LYS A 99 -3.99 16.16 -18.66
CA LYS A 99 -3.13 16.65 -19.75
C LYS A 99 -1.83 15.87 -19.73
N GLU A 100 -1.63 15.05 -20.75
CA GLU A 100 -0.55 14.07 -20.86
C GLU A 100 -0.57 13.07 -19.68
N LYS A 101 0.19 13.36 -18.62
CA LYS A 101 0.24 12.58 -17.37
C LYS A 101 -0.20 13.38 -16.15
N ASN A 102 -0.33 14.70 -16.30
CA ASN A 102 -0.63 15.61 -15.20
C ASN A 102 -2.14 15.75 -15.02
N LEU A 103 -2.57 15.75 -13.77
CA LEU A 103 -3.95 16.05 -13.42
C LEU A 103 -4.10 17.58 -13.33
N VAL A 104 -4.93 18.15 -14.19
CA VAL A 104 -5.23 19.58 -14.23
C VAL A 104 -6.60 19.80 -13.59
N VAL A 105 -6.63 20.53 -12.49
CA VAL A 105 -7.82 20.76 -11.68
C VAL A 105 -8.23 22.23 -11.75
N SER A 106 -9.46 22.49 -12.18
CA SER A 106 -10.09 23.81 -12.22
C SER A 106 -11.12 23.89 -11.11
N VAL A 107 -10.78 24.51 -9.98
CA VAL A 107 -11.62 24.61 -8.77
C VAL A 107 -11.82 26.06 -8.32
N GLY A 108 -12.02 26.97 -9.28
CA GLY A 108 -12.34 28.38 -9.00
C GLY A 108 -11.13 29.30 -8.75
N PHE A 109 -9.90 28.81 -8.88
CA PHE A 109 -8.70 29.67 -8.91
C PHE A 109 -8.58 30.42 -10.25
N SER A 110 -7.90 31.57 -10.24
CA SER A 110 -7.62 32.36 -11.46
C SER A 110 -6.82 31.60 -12.53
N HIS A 111 -6.11 30.54 -12.13
CA HIS A 111 -5.35 29.66 -13.00
C HIS A 111 -5.58 28.20 -12.60
N PRO A 112 -5.52 27.25 -13.55
CA PRO A 112 -5.68 25.83 -13.25
C PRO A 112 -4.53 25.28 -12.42
N VAL A 113 -4.83 24.37 -11.49
CA VAL A 113 -3.84 23.70 -10.65
C VAL A 113 -3.35 22.44 -11.36
N VAL A 114 -2.04 22.33 -11.58
CA VAL A 114 -1.42 21.18 -12.25
C VAL A 114 -0.74 20.29 -11.23
N VAL A 115 -1.18 19.05 -11.12
CA VAL A 115 -0.61 18.03 -10.23
C VAL A 115 0.14 17.00 -11.07
N LYS A 116 1.46 16.92 -10.86
CA LYS A 116 2.31 15.92 -11.51
C LYS A 116 2.26 14.60 -10.74
N PRO A 117 2.07 13.45 -11.40
CA PRO A 117 2.10 12.16 -10.72
C PRO A 117 3.52 11.87 -10.20
N PRO A 118 3.68 11.46 -8.94
CA PRO A 118 4.94 10.89 -8.48
C PRO A 118 5.16 9.51 -9.13
N GLU A 119 6.39 9.01 -9.04
CA GLU A 119 6.76 7.72 -9.60
C GLU A 119 5.87 6.59 -9.07
N GLY A 120 5.39 5.71 -9.98
CA GLY A 120 4.53 4.58 -9.65
C GLY A 120 3.04 4.93 -9.41
N ILE A 121 2.63 6.19 -9.55
CA ILE A 121 1.22 6.60 -9.41
C ILE A 121 0.67 7.08 -10.77
N GLY A 122 -0.50 6.55 -11.14
CA GLY A 122 -1.27 7.02 -12.30
C GLY A 122 -2.51 7.79 -11.87
N PHE A 123 -2.93 8.76 -12.67
CA PHE A 123 -4.23 9.42 -12.52
C PHE A 123 -5.18 8.97 -13.63
N SER A 124 -6.46 8.85 -13.29
CA SER A 124 -7.56 8.57 -14.20
C SER A 124 -8.73 9.47 -13.81
N VAL A 125 -9.34 10.14 -14.78
CA VAL A 125 -10.55 10.94 -14.56
C VAL A 125 -11.71 10.23 -15.25
N GLU A 126 -12.68 9.79 -14.47
CA GLU A 126 -13.96 9.27 -15.00
C GLU A 126 -14.86 10.49 -15.26
N GLU A 127 -15.19 10.79 -16.52
CA GLU A 127 -16.10 11.87 -16.87
C GLU A 127 -17.54 11.48 -16.49
N LYS A 128 -17.93 11.75 -15.24
CA LYS A 128 -19.34 11.76 -14.82
C LYS A 128 -19.52 12.66 -13.60
N THR A 129 -19.35 13.96 -13.80
CA THR A 129 -19.99 14.96 -12.93
C THR A 129 -21.30 15.34 -13.62
N ARG A 130 -22.42 14.75 -13.19
CA ARG A 130 -23.76 15.18 -13.58
C ARG A 130 -24.32 16.07 -12.48
#